data_AF-A0A6N8J7V7-F1
#
_entry.id   AF-A0A6N8J7V7-F1
#
_cell.length_a   1.000
_cell.length_b   1.000
_cell.length_c   1.000
_cell.angle_alpha   90.00
_cell.angle_beta   90.00
_cell.angle_gamma   90.00
#
_symmetry.space_group_name_H-M   'P 1'
#
loop_
_entity.id
_entity.type
_entity.pdbx_description
1 polymer ?
#
loop_
_entity_poly.entity_id
_entity_poly.type
_entity_poly.pdbx_seq_one_letter_code
_entity_poly.pdbx_strand_id
1 'polypeptide(L)'
;MFINTRQRTLAPEIMDDFLLEGDELKDNLDEIAQINRLLGGNKATLSGVAALLLQITPGQTITIADIGCGNGDMLRELSDYGKEHKLQLKLLGIDANNFTVSHATALSANYPDISYECIDVMDGSFEHISYDILLCTLTLHHFKTGEIIQLMNRFRRKARIGIVINDLQRSALAYRLFQLVCIVCRLGKISREDGLTSILRGFKRKEIVELSEKLNIVHYTLRWKWAFRYQWIISNL
;
A
#
# COMPACT_ATOMS: atom_id res chain seq x y z
N MET A 1 14.83 26.37 -2.99
CA MET A 1 13.48 26.44 -2.38
C MET A 1 13.42 25.56 -1.14
N PHE A 2 12.93 26.08 -0.02
CA PHE A 2 12.76 25.32 1.24
C PHE A 2 11.60 24.32 1.10
N ILE A 3 11.80 23.06 1.49
CA ILE A 3 10.76 22.02 1.41
C ILE A 3 10.00 22.01 2.73
N ASN A 4 8.72 22.39 2.71
CA ASN A 4 7.88 22.34 3.89
C ASN A 4 7.46 20.90 4.18
N THR A 5 7.92 20.36 5.32
CA THR A 5 7.52 19.02 5.80
C THR A 5 6.82 19.05 7.15
N ARG A 6 6.40 20.24 7.61
CA ARG A 6 5.76 20.41 8.93
C ARG A 6 4.41 19.68 8.97
N GLN A 7 3.60 19.87 7.94
CA GLN A 7 2.28 19.24 7.78
C GLN A 7 2.20 18.44 6.48
N ARG A 8 1.26 17.51 6.41
CA ARG A 8 0.90 16.82 5.16
C ARG A 8 0.41 17.85 4.15
N THR A 9 0.84 17.73 2.89
CA THR A 9 0.19 18.47 1.80
C THR A 9 -1.15 17.84 1.46
N LEU A 10 -2.08 18.64 0.96
CA LEU A 10 -3.36 18.19 0.38
C LEU A 10 -3.38 18.38 -1.15
N ALA A 11 -2.23 18.73 -1.75
CA ALA A 11 -2.11 18.83 -3.20
C ALA A 11 -2.50 17.49 -3.84
N PRO A 12 -3.34 17.49 -4.90
CA PRO A 12 -3.70 16.27 -5.63
C PRO A 12 -2.48 15.61 -6.27
N GLU A 13 -2.50 14.29 -6.37
CA GLU A 13 -1.66 13.55 -7.33
C GLU A 13 -2.43 13.40 -8.65
N ILE A 14 -1.72 13.27 -9.75
CA ILE A 14 -2.31 13.06 -11.08
C ILE A 14 -3.03 11.71 -11.10
N MET A 15 -2.46 10.68 -10.48
CA MET A 15 -3.07 9.35 -10.35
C MET A 15 -4.30 9.29 -9.43
N ASP A 16 -4.65 10.36 -8.71
CA ASP A 16 -5.91 10.41 -7.94
C ASP A 16 -7.15 10.46 -8.85
N ASP A 17 -6.97 10.65 -10.17
CA ASP A 17 -8.04 10.55 -11.17
C ASP A 17 -8.34 9.09 -11.53
N PHE A 18 -9.48 8.58 -11.07
CA PHE A 18 -9.92 7.21 -11.33
C PHE A 18 -10.33 6.95 -12.79
N LEU A 19 -10.41 8.00 -13.62
CA LEU A 19 -10.66 7.91 -15.06
C LEU A 19 -9.37 8.01 -15.89
N LEU A 20 -8.20 8.12 -15.24
CA LEU A 20 -6.92 8.10 -15.94
C LEU A 20 -6.71 6.73 -16.60
N GLU A 21 -6.32 6.73 -17.88
CA GLU A 21 -6.12 5.50 -18.66
C GLU A 21 -4.92 5.67 -19.61
N GLY A 22 -4.53 4.57 -20.25
CA GLY A 22 -3.56 4.57 -21.34
C GLY A 22 -2.13 4.24 -20.92
N ASP A 23 -1.22 4.28 -21.90
CA ASP A 23 0.16 3.81 -21.73
C ASP A 23 0.94 4.61 -20.68
N GLU A 24 0.64 5.91 -20.50
CA GLU A 24 1.31 6.73 -19.48
C GLU A 24 0.99 6.27 -18.05
N LEU A 25 -0.26 5.88 -17.77
CA LEU A 25 -0.64 5.31 -16.48
C LEU A 25 0.00 3.93 -16.30
N LYS A 26 -0.04 3.09 -17.33
CA LYS A 26 0.56 1.76 -17.31
C LYS A 26 2.06 1.80 -16.99
N ASP A 27 2.80 2.61 -17.73
CA ASP A 27 4.25 2.76 -17.57
C ASP A 27 4.58 3.30 -16.17
N ASN A 28 3.80 4.27 -15.68
CA ASN A 28 3.96 4.79 -14.33
C ASN A 28 3.72 3.73 -13.24
N LEU A 29 2.65 2.93 -13.36
CA LEU A 29 2.37 1.83 -12.42
C LEU A 29 3.54 0.83 -12.39
N ASP A 30 4.10 0.51 -13.55
CA ASP A 30 5.23 -0.41 -13.67
C ASP A 30 6.54 0.20 -13.13
N GLU A 31 6.80 1.49 -13.37
CA GLU A 31 7.92 2.24 -12.79
C GLU A 31 7.84 2.26 -11.26
N ILE A 32 6.68 2.61 -10.69
CA ILE A 32 6.46 2.64 -9.24
C ILE A 32 6.70 1.26 -8.64
N ALA A 33 6.15 0.20 -9.24
CA ALA A 33 6.34 -1.17 -8.78
C ALA A 33 7.83 -1.58 -8.78
N GLN A 34 8.56 -1.27 -9.85
CA GLN A 34 10.00 -1.55 -9.94
C GLN A 34 10.79 -0.81 -8.86
N ILE A 35 10.53 0.49 -8.67
CA ILE A 35 11.19 1.30 -7.64
C ILE A 35 10.86 0.77 -6.25
N ASN A 36 9.59 0.45 -6.00
CA ASN A 36 9.14 -0.06 -4.72
C ASN A 36 9.85 -1.38 -4.38
N ARG A 37 9.89 -2.32 -5.33
CA ARG A 37 10.59 -3.60 -5.18
C ARG A 37 12.09 -3.40 -4.95
N LEU A 38 12.76 -2.57 -5.77
CA LEU A 38 14.19 -2.30 -5.66
C LEU A 38 14.56 -1.68 -4.31
N LEU A 39 13.76 -0.74 -3.82
CA LEU A 39 13.98 -0.07 -2.55
C LEU A 39 13.51 -0.91 -1.34
N GLY A 40 13.06 -2.15 -1.54
CA GLY A 40 12.66 -3.07 -0.48
C GLY A 40 11.27 -2.82 0.11
N GLY A 41 10.38 -2.19 -0.66
CA GLY A 41 9.01 -1.88 -0.27
C GLY A 41 8.20 -3.15 -0.09
N ASN A 42 8.20 -4.02 -1.09
CA ASN A 42 7.52 -5.30 -0.99
C ASN A 42 8.08 -6.17 0.15
N LYS A 43 9.41 -6.23 0.30
CA LYS A 43 10.06 -6.91 1.44
C LYS A 43 9.58 -6.38 2.80
N ALA A 44 9.35 -5.06 2.91
CA ALA A 44 8.77 -4.49 4.11
C ALA A 44 7.35 -5.02 4.33
N THR A 45 6.45 -4.91 3.36
CA THR A 45 5.09 -5.44 3.48
C THR A 45 5.09 -6.95 3.78
N LEU A 46 5.85 -7.74 3.02
CA LEU A 46 5.99 -9.19 3.17
C LEU A 46 6.46 -9.59 4.59
N SER A 47 7.46 -8.91 5.14
CA SER A 47 7.92 -9.17 6.50
C SER A 47 6.86 -8.87 7.57
N GLY A 48 5.93 -7.95 7.28
CA GLY A 48 4.80 -7.66 8.15
C GLY A 48 3.73 -8.75 8.09
N VAL A 49 3.43 -9.23 6.88
CA VAL A 49 2.54 -10.37 6.67
C VAL A 49 3.09 -11.62 7.34
N ALA A 50 4.37 -11.94 7.12
CA ALA A 50 5.02 -13.07 7.76
C ALA A 50 4.94 -13.01 9.29
N ALA A 51 5.10 -11.82 9.88
CA ALA A 51 4.96 -11.64 11.33
C ALA A 51 3.54 -11.94 11.86
N LEU A 52 2.50 -11.59 11.09
CA LEU A 52 1.11 -11.93 11.43
C LEU A 52 0.85 -13.43 11.27
N LEU A 53 1.39 -14.05 10.23
CA LEU A 53 1.21 -15.47 9.95
C LEU A 53 1.86 -16.41 10.98
N LEU A 54 2.88 -15.95 11.72
CA LEU A 54 3.53 -16.74 12.78
C LEU A 54 2.57 -17.19 13.89
N GLN A 55 1.45 -16.49 14.07
CA GLN A 55 0.48 -16.78 15.13
C GLN A 55 -0.68 -17.67 14.64
N ILE A 56 -0.64 -18.11 13.39
CA ILE A 56 -1.75 -18.81 12.73
C ILE A 56 -1.51 -20.31 12.65
N THR A 57 -2.59 -21.07 12.81
CA THR A 57 -2.53 -22.53 12.72
C THR A 57 -2.22 -22.94 11.28
N PRO A 58 -1.22 -23.82 11.05
CA PRO A 58 -0.92 -24.34 9.72
C PRO A 58 -2.13 -24.98 9.04
N GLY A 59 -2.22 -24.84 7.71
CA GLY A 59 -3.26 -25.48 6.89
C GLY A 59 -4.55 -24.69 6.70
N GLN A 60 -4.70 -23.53 7.36
CA GLN A 60 -5.80 -22.62 7.07
C GLN A 60 -5.56 -21.84 5.77
N THR A 61 -6.63 -21.64 4.99
CA THR A 61 -6.60 -20.71 3.85
C THR A 61 -6.72 -19.28 4.36
N ILE A 62 -5.74 -18.44 4.04
CA ILE A 62 -5.68 -17.03 4.46
C ILE A 62 -5.99 -16.13 3.29
N THR A 63 -6.98 -15.25 3.45
CA THR A 63 -7.36 -14.26 2.45
C THR A 63 -6.67 -12.93 2.74
N ILE A 64 -5.86 -12.43 1.81
CA ILE A 64 -5.15 -11.16 1.92
C ILE A 64 -5.69 -10.18 0.88
N ALA A 65 -6.18 -9.03 1.34
CA ALA A 65 -6.65 -7.95 0.47
C ALA A 65 -5.63 -6.81 0.45
N ASP A 66 -5.25 -6.32 -0.74
CA ASP A 66 -4.33 -5.18 -0.92
C ASP A 66 -5.07 -3.98 -1.51
N ILE A 67 -5.11 -2.88 -0.77
CA ILE A 67 -5.86 -1.66 -1.11
C ILE A 67 -4.96 -0.67 -1.84
N GLY A 68 -5.40 -0.22 -3.02
CA GLY A 68 -4.57 0.53 -3.95
C GLY A 68 -3.48 -0.38 -4.53
N CYS A 69 -3.87 -1.55 -5.03
CA CYS A 69 -2.94 -2.60 -5.39
C CYS A 69 -2.04 -2.28 -6.60
N GLY A 70 -2.32 -1.19 -7.32
CA GLY A 70 -1.54 -0.76 -8.48
C GLY A 70 -1.46 -1.85 -9.53
N ASN A 71 -0.27 -2.10 -10.10
CA ASN A 71 -0.09 -3.18 -11.07
C ASN A 71 -0.06 -4.61 -10.45
N GLY A 72 -0.34 -4.75 -9.15
CA GLY A 72 -0.42 -6.04 -8.47
C GLY A 72 0.91 -6.70 -8.08
N ASP A 73 2.04 -5.98 -8.15
CA ASP A 73 3.37 -6.53 -7.85
C ASP A 73 3.48 -7.14 -6.45
N MET A 74 2.88 -6.48 -5.45
CA MET A 74 2.90 -6.99 -4.07
C MET A 74 2.16 -8.33 -3.94
N LEU A 75 1.04 -8.51 -4.65
CA LEU A 75 0.29 -9.77 -4.60
C LEU A 75 1.04 -10.89 -5.31
N ARG A 76 1.72 -10.62 -6.43
CA ARG A 76 2.58 -11.63 -7.08
C ARG A 76 3.72 -12.08 -6.16
N GLU A 77 4.38 -11.15 -5.46
CA GLU A 77 5.42 -11.48 -4.49
C GLU A 77 4.87 -12.29 -3.30
N LEU A 78 3.64 -12.02 -2.84
CA LEU A 78 2.97 -12.82 -1.82
C LEU A 78 2.58 -14.22 -2.30
N SER A 79 2.13 -14.36 -3.55
CA SER A 79 1.83 -15.67 -4.12
C SER A 79 3.09 -16.54 -4.19
N ASP A 80 4.19 -15.97 -4.67
CA ASP A 80 5.46 -16.69 -4.78
C ASP A 80 5.99 -17.08 -3.38
N TYR A 81 5.89 -16.17 -2.40
CA TYR A 81 6.19 -16.48 -1.00
C TYR A 81 5.30 -17.60 -0.45
N GLY A 82 4.00 -17.56 -0.75
CA GLY A 82 3.04 -18.57 -0.33
C GLY A 82 3.36 -19.95 -0.88
N LYS A 83 3.73 -20.05 -2.16
CA LYS A 83 4.18 -21.28 -2.81
C LYS A 83 5.46 -21.83 -2.16
N GLU A 84 6.46 -20.96 -1.93
CA GLU A 84 7.72 -21.32 -1.29
C GLU A 84 7.52 -21.88 0.13
N HIS A 85 6.60 -21.28 0.90
CA HIS A 85 6.35 -21.62 2.30
C HIS A 85 5.17 -22.58 2.51
N LYS A 86 4.59 -23.13 1.43
CA LYS A 86 3.42 -24.04 1.46
C LYS A 86 2.22 -23.45 2.20
N LEU A 87 2.00 -22.15 2.05
CA LEU A 87 0.84 -21.43 2.59
C LEU A 87 -0.31 -21.47 1.58
N GLN A 88 -1.53 -21.62 2.08
CA GLN A 88 -2.74 -21.51 1.26
C GLN A 88 -3.22 -20.06 1.29
N LEU A 89 -2.86 -19.28 0.27
CA LEU A 89 -3.26 -17.88 0.17
C LEU A 89 -4.37 -17.71 -0.86
N LYS A 90 -5.32 -16.81 -0.57
CA LYS A 90 -6.22 -16.19 -1.54
C LYS A 90 -5.91 -14.70 -1.54
N LEU A 91 -5.58 -14.17 -2.70
CA LEU A 91 -5.05 -12.82 -2.84
C LEU A 91 -6.04 -11.98 -3.63
N LEU A 92 -6.44 -10.84 -3.08
CA LEU A 92 -7.39 -9.93 -3.68
C LEU A 92 -6.78 -8.54 -3.80
N GLY A 93 -6.60 -8.04 -5.03
CA GLY A 93 -6.20 -6.67 -5.28
C GLY A 93 -7.42 -5.78 -5.45
N ILE A 94 -7.44 -4.65 -4.78
CA ILE A 94 -8.50 -3.65 -4.90
C ILE A 94 -7.87 -2.35 -5.34
N ASP A 95 -8.42 -1.76 -6.39
CA ASP A 95 -8.06 -0.43 -6.86
C ASP A 95 -9.31 0.31 -7.35
N ALA A 96 -9.33 1.63 -7.25
CA ALA A 96 -10.48 2.43 -7.67
C ALA A 96 -10.47 2.70 -9.19
N ASN A 97 -9.36 2.43 -9.87
CA ASN A 97 -9.20 2.64 -11.31
C ASN A 97 -9.32 1.31 -12.09
N ASN A 98 -10.28 1.23 -13.00
CA ASN A 98 -10.56 0.02 -13.78
C ASN A 98 -9.43 -0.35 -14.75
N PHE A 99 -8.71 0.64 -15.28
CA PHE A 99 -7.54 0.41 -16.13
C PHE A 99 -6.39 -0.19 -15.33
N THR A 100 -6.14 0.32 -14.11
CA THR A 100 -5.17 -0.26 -13.16
C THR A 100 -5.49 -1.73 -12.86
N VAL A 101 -6.75 -2.03 -12.53
CA VAL A 101 -7.22 -3.42 -12.28
C VAL A 101 -7.01 -4.33 -13.48
N SER A 102 -7.34 -3.84 -14.68
CA SER A 102 -7.17 -4.60 -15.93
C SER A 102 -5.69 -4.91 -16.20
N HIS A 103 -4.81 -3.93 -15.99
CA HIS A 103 -3.37 -4.10 -16.13
C HIS A 103 -2.79 -5.08 -15.11
N ALA A 104 -3.19 -4.96 -13.84
CA ALA A 104 -2.77 -5.88 -12.78
C ALA A 104 -3.23 -7.32 -13.06
N THR A 105 -4.46 -7.49 -13.56
CA THR A 105 -5.01 -8.78 -13.98
C THR A 105 -4.18 -9.39 -15.11
N ALA A 106 -3.84 -8.61 -16.12
CA ALA A 106 -3.03 -9.08 -17.25
C ALA A 106 -1.63 -9.53 -16.81
N LEU A 107 -0.96 -8.76 -15.94
CA LEU A 107 0.36 -9.13 -15.41
C LEU A 107 0.33 -10.36 -14.50
N SER A 108 -0.82 -10.66 -13.89
CA SER A 108 -1.02 -11.76 -12.96
C SER A 108 -1.71 -12.97 -13.59
N ALA A 109 -1.79 -13.07 -14.92
CA ALA A 109 -2.50 -14.17 -15.62
C ALA A 109 -2.01 -15.59 -15.24
N ASN A 110 -0.76 -15.74 -14.80
CA ASN A 110 -0.17 -17.01 -14.37
C ASN A 110 -0.29 -17.27 -12.87
N TYR A 111 -1.07 -16.47 -12.14
CA TYR A 111 -1.23 -16.53 -10.69
C TYR A 111 -2.69 -16.85 -10.33
N PRO A 112 -3.08 -18.15 -10.26
CA PRO A 112 -4.48 -18.56 -10.09
C PRO A 112 -5.07 -18.26 -8.70
N ASP A 113 -4.22 -17.92 -7.74
CA ASP A 113 -4.57 -17.53 -6.38
C ASP A 113 -4.81 -16.02 -6.23
N ILE A 114 -4.62 -15.23 -7.30
CA ILE A 114 -4.82 -13.79 -7.32
C ILE A 114 -6.09 -13.43 -8.11
N SER A 115 -6.88 -12.52 -7.56
CA SER A 115 -8.02 -11.88 -8.19
C SER A 115 -7.97 -10.37 -7.98
N TYR A 116 -8.66 -9.59 -8.82
CA TYR A 116 -8.71 -8.14 -8.71
C TYR A 116 -10.13 -7.63 -8.86
N GLU A 117 -10.47 -6.58 -8.11
CA GLU A 117 -11.77 -5.92 -8.16
C GLU A 117 -11.60 -4.39 -8.21
N CYS A 118 -12.37 -3.74 -9.10
CA CYS A 118 -12.42 -2.29 -9.21
C CYS A 118 -13.42 -1.74 -8.19
N ILE A 119 -12.93 -1.29 -7.03
CA ILE A 119 -13.74 -0.80 -5.92
C ILE A 119 -13.09 0.44 -5.33
N ASP A 120 -13.86 1.52 -5.23
CA ASP A 120 -13.51 2.62 -4.32
C ASP A 120 -13.72 2.14 -2.88
N VAL A 121 -12.64 2.10 -2.11
CA VAL A 121 -12.68 1.68 -0.71
C VAL A 121 -13.51 2.59 0.18
N MET A 122 -13.86 3.80 -0.26
CA MET A 122 -14.80 4.68 0.43
C MET A 122 -16.27 4.30 0.19
N ASP A 123 -16.58 3.52 -0.85
CA ASP A 123 -17.92 3.03 -1.16
C ASP A 123 -18.37 1.95 -0.14
N GLY A 124 -19.69 1.82 0.05
CA GLY A 124 -20.31 0.75 0.80
C GLY A 124 -20.11 -0.64 0.19
N SER A 125 -19.84 -0.77 -1.11
CA SER A 125 -19.54 -2.06 -1.76
C SER A 125 -18.34 -2.78 -1.12
N PHE A 126 -17.35 -2.03 -0.63
CA PHE A 126 -16.21 -2.56 0.14
C PHE A 126 -16.65 -3.28 1.44
N GLU A 127 -17.84 -3.01 1.97
CA GLU A 127 -18.39 -3.74 3.13
C GLU A 127 -18.71 -5.21 2.83
N HIS A 128 -18.69 -5.66 1.57
CA HIS A 128 -18.89 -7.07 1.22
C HIS A 128 -17.59 -7.87 1.13
N ILE A 129 -16.43 -7.21 1.11
CA ILE A 129 -15.13 -7.90 1.01
C ILE A 129 -14.74 -8.53 2.34
N SER A 130 -14.43 -9.83 2.32
CA SER A 130 -13.94 -10.58 3.48
C SER A 130 -12.46 -10.87 3.34
N TYR A 131 -11.68 -10.57 4.38
CA TYR A 131 -10.24 -10.81 4.40
C TYR A 131 -9.74 -11.11 5.82
N ASP A 132 -8.63 -11.83 5.90
CA ASP A 132 -7.89 -12.09 7.13
C ASP A 132 -6.88 -10.99 7.41
N ILE A 133 -6.10 -10.64 6.38
CA ILE A 133 -5.05 -9.63 6.44
C ILE A 133 -5.38 -8.55 5.41
N LEU A 134 -5.32 -7.29 5.83
CA LEU A 134 -5.40 -6.16 4.91
C LEU A 134 -4.04 -5.52 4.74
N LEU A 135 -3.67 -5.25 3.49
CA LEU A 135 -2.50 -4.50 3.11
C LEU A 135 -2.93 -3.12 2.61
N CYS A 136 -2.13 -2.11 2.96
CA CYS A 136 -2.28 -0.78 2.44
C CYS A 136 -0.86 -0.24 2.20
N THR A 137 -0.38 -0.44 0.98
CA THR A 137 0.99 -0.14 0.58
C THR A 137 1.01 1.10 -0.28
N LEU A 138 1.65 2.19 0.18
CA LEU A 138 1.72 3.46 -0.54
C LEU A 138 0.34 4.05 -0.90
N THR A 139 -0.70 3.78 -0.11
CA THR A 139 -2.07 4.22 -0.41
C THR A 139 -2.68 5.09 0.69
N LEU A 140 -2.32 4.87 1.96
CA LEU A 140 -2.96 5.55 3.09
C LEU A 140 -2.72 7.07 3.08
N HIS A 141 -1.59 7.51 2.53
CA HIS A 141 -1.22 8.92 2.43
C HIS A 141 -2.08 9.73 1.45
N HIS A 142 -2.89 9.10 0.58
CA HIS A 142 -3.83 9.81 -0.29
C HIS A 142 -5.03 10.39 0.49
N PHE A 143 -5.35 9.80 1.65
CA PHE A 143 -6.54 10.16 2.42
C PHE A 143 -6.28 11.24 3.48
N LYS A 144 -7.24 12.14 3.68
CA LYS A 144 -7.22 13.11 4.79
C LYS A 144 -7.32 12.39 6.12
N THR A 145 -6.88 13.02 7.20
CA THR A 145 -6.90 12.43 8.55
C THR A 145 -8.28 11.89 8.97
N GLY A 146 -9.37 12.59 8.62
CA GLY A 146 -10.73 12.11 8.89
C GLY A 146 -11.10 10.84 8.13
N GLU A 147 -10.74 10.79 6.84
CA GLU A 147 -10.96 9.63 5.95
C GLU A 147 -10.10 8.44 6.39
N ILE A 148 -8.85 8.67 6.79
CA ILE A 148 -7.98 7.64 7.40
C ILE A 148 -8.65 7.03 8.63
N ILE A 149 -9.20 7.84 9.53
CA ILE A 149 -9.87 7.32 10.74
C ILE A 149 -11.08 6.44 10.35
N GLN A 150 -11.87 6.87 9.36
CA GLN A 150 -13.01 6.09 8.87
C GLN A 150 -12.56 4.77 8.24
N LEU A 151 -11.61 4.80 7.32
CA LEU A 151 -11.05 3.62 6.65
C LEU A 151 -10.44 2.65 7.65
N MET A 152 -9.60 3.13 8.57
CA MET A 152 -8.97 2.27 9.57
C MET A 152 -9.97 1.58 10.49
N ASN A 153 -11.06 2.24 10.88
CA ASN A 153 -12.14 1.61 11.62
C ASN A 153 -12.85 0.52 10.81
N ARG A 154 -13.06 0.73 9.50
CA ARG A 154 -13.62 -0.28 8.61
C ARG A 154 -12.67 -1.47 8.44
N PHE A 155 -11.39 -1.18 8.18
CA PHE A 155 -10.35 -2.18 7.99
C PHE A 155 -10.20 -3.08 9.20
N ARG A 156 -10.13 -2.48 10.41
CA ARG A 156 -9.96 -3.20 11.67
C ARG A 156 -11.15 -4.08 12.04
N ARG A 157 -12.38 -3.66 11.75
CA ARG A 157 -13.57 -4.47 12.06
C ARG A 157 -13.62 -5.76 11.25
N LYS A 158 -13.01 -5.78 10.07
CA LYS A 158 -13.11 -6.88 9.11
C LYS A 158 -11.88 -7.80 9.08
N ALA A 159 -10.70 -7.25 9.32
CA ALA A 159 -9.47 -8.04 9.36
C ALA A 159 -9.53 -9.06 10.50
N ARG A 160 -9.60 -10.36 10.18
CA ARG A 160 -9.63 -11.41 11.21
C ARG A 160 -8.29 -11.56 11.94
N ILE A 161 -7.18 -11.30 11.24
CA ILE A 161 -5.82 -11.49 11.75
C ILE A 161 -5.14 -10.15 12.01
N GLY A 162 -5.16 -9.24 11.04
CA GLY A 162 -4.49 -7.96 11.21
C GLY A 162 -4.36 -7.11 9.96
N ILE A 163 -3.63 -6.00 10.09
CA ILE A 163 -3.42 -5.02 9.04
C ILE A 163 -1.92 -4.75 8.93
N VAL A 164 -1.41 -4.65 7.71
CA VAL A 164 -0.04 -4.21 7.41
C VAL A 164 -0.11 -2.97 6.53
N ILE A 165 0.28 -1.83 7.10
CA ILE A 165 0.44 -0.58 6.36
C ILE A 165 1.92 -0.35 6.11
N ASN A 166 2.26 -0.02 4.87
CA ASN A 166 3.61 0.31 4.46
C ASN A 166 3.57 1.63 3.69
N ASP A 167 3.90 2.73 4.37
CA ASP A 167 3.69 4.06 3.81
C ASP A 167 4.87 5.00 4.06
N LEU A 168 4.97 6.05 3.24
CA LEU A 168 6.10 6.95 3.15
C LEU A 168 6.30 7.76 4.43
N GLN A 169 7.56 7.93 4.79
CA GLN A 169 7.99 8.93 5.74
C GLN A 169 8.13 10.27 5.02
N ARG A 170 7.38 11.26 5.46
CA ARG A 170 7.56 12.64 5.02
C ARG A 170 8.89 13.20 5.50
N SER A 171 9.79 13.49 4.56
CA SER A 171 11.14 13.96 4.86
C SER A 171 11.69 14.82 3.74
N ALA A 172 12.30 15.96 4.08
CA ALA A 172 12.96 16.82 3.10
C ALA A 172 14.14 16.10 2.44
N LEU A 173 14.83 15.24 3.20
CA LEU A 173 15.90 14.40 2.66
C LEU A 173 15.34 13.36 1.67
N ALA A 174 14.25 12.68 2.01
CA ALA A 174 13.60 11.72 1.10
C ALA A 174 13.18 12.40 -0.20
N TYR A 175 12.58 13.61 -0.10
CA TYR A 175 12.19 14.41 -1.26
C TYR A 175 13.39 14.72 -2.16
N ARG A 176 14.51 15.20 -1.60
CA ARG A 176 15.72 15.51 -2.38
C ARG A 176 16.35 14.28 -3.00
N LEU A 177 16.42 13.17 -2.26
CA LEU A 177 16.93 11.91 -2.79
C LEU A 177 16.04 11.38 -3.91
N PHE A 178 14.72 11.51 -3.78
CA PHE A 178 13.79 11.12 -4.84
C PHE A 178 13.95 11.99 -6.09
N GLN A 179 14.23 13.30 -5.96
CA GLN A 179 14.59 14.12 -7.13
C GLN A 179 15.82 13.58 -7.88
N LEU A 180 16.82 13.07 -7.16
CA LEU A 180 17.98 12.42 -7.80
C LEU A 180 17.59 11.11 -8.48
N VAL A 181 16.76 10.29 -7.83
CA VAL A 181 16.21 9.06 -8.45
C VAL A 181 15.46 9.38 -9.73
N CYS A 182 14.63 10.43 -9.74
CA CYS A 182 13.91 10.86 -10.94
C CYS A 182 14.85 11.16 -12.12
N ILE A 183 16.01 11.76 -11.86
CA ILE A 183 17.00 12.09 -12.88
C ILE A 183 17.77 10.85 -13.34
N VAL A 184 18.26 10.03 -12.40
CA VAL A 184 19.07 8.85 -12.69
C VAL A 184 18.27 7.77 -13.41
N CYS A 185 17.03 7.54 -12.96
CA CYS A 185 16.12 6.56 -13.55
C CYS A 185 15.30 7.10 -14.72
N ARG A 186 15.41 8.41 -15.02
CA ARG A 186 14.66 9.09 -16.10
C ARG A 186 13.15 8.86 -16.03
N LEU A 187 12.60 8.98 -14.82
CA LEU A 187 11.20 8.69 -14.56
C LEU A 187 10.27 9.59 -15.37
N GLY A 188 9.11 9.02 -15.72
CA GLY A 188 8.02 9.71 -16.39
C GLY A 188 7.57 10.98 -15.65
N LYS A 189 6.83 11.85 -16.35
CA LYS A 189 6.33 13.09 -15.75
C LYS A 189 5.43 12.80 -14.55
N ILE A 190 4.47 11.88 -14.71
CA ILE A 190 3.54 11.50 -13.64
C ILE A 190 4.30 10.94 -12.44
N SER A 191 5.15 9.93 -12.63
CA SER A 191 5.93 9.29 -11.57
C SER A 191 6.77 10.27 -10.75
N ARG A 192 7.36 11.26 -11.43
CA ARG A 192 8.15 12.32 -10.78
C ARG A 192 7.28 13.28 -9.98
N GLU A 193 6.21 13.79 -10.57
CA GLU A 193 5.34 14.80 -9.92
C GLU A 193 4.56 14.18 -8.76
N ASP A 194 3.99 13.00 -8.97
CA ASP A 194 3.24 12.27 -7.96
C ASP A 194 4.17 11.78 -6.87
N GLY A 195 5.28 11.10 -7.18
CA GLY A 195 6.18 10.60 -6.14
C GLY A 195 6.75 11.70 -5.22
N LEU A 196 6.99 12.91 -5.74
CA LEU A 196 7.37 14.07 -4.91
C LEU A 196 6.21 14.54 -4.02
N THR A 197 4.99 14.52 -4.54
CA THR A 197 3.76 14.86 -3.81
C THR A 197 3.46 13.80 -2.74
N SER A 198 3.56 12.52 -3.06
CA SER A 198 3.39 11.37 -2.15
C SER A 198 4.34 11.47 -0.96
N ILE A 199 5.61 11.84 -1.17
CA ILE A 199 6.55 12.07 -0.05
C ILE A 199 6.07 13.19 0.87
N LEU A 200 5.49 14.26 0.33
CA LEU A 200 4.94 15.37 1.13
C LEU A 200 3.58 15.05 1.76
N ARG A 201 2.84 14.09 1.20
CA ARG A 201 1.59 13.54 1.76
C ARG A 201 1.84 12.48 2.83
N GLY A 202 2.99 11.81 2.79
CA GLY A 202 3.42 10.79 3.73
C GLY A 202 3.44 11.27 5.18
N PHE A 203 3.81 10.39 6.09
CA PHE A 203 3.62 10.59 7.52
C PHE A 203 4.91 10.96 8.26
N LYS A 204 4.76 11.64 9.39
CA LYS A 204 5.75 11.61 10.47
C LYS A 204 5.36 10.51 11.45
N ARG A 205 6.35 9.90 12.11
CA ARG A 205 6.12 8.87 13.15
C ARG A 205 5.07 9.31 14.19
N LYS A 206 5.15 10.56 14.67
CA LYS A 206 4.22 11.11 15.65
C LYS A 206 2.76 11.09 15.16
N GLU A 207 2.53 11.38 13.87
CA GLU A 207 1.18 11.39 13.30
C GLU A 207 0.59 9.97 13.26
N ILE A 208 1.39 8.94 12.99
CA ILE A 208 0.94 7.53 13.05
C ILE A 208 0.64 7.11 14.49
N VAL A 209 1.45 7.55 15.45
CA VAL A 209 1.19 7.30 16.89
C VAL A 209 -0.11 7.98 17.33
N GLU A 210 -0.32 9.24 16.97
CA GLU A 210 -1.57 9.97 17.27
C GLU A 210 -2.79 9.32 16.59
N LEU A 211 -2.64 8.80 15.37
CA LEU A 211 -3.68 8.00 14.72
C LEU A 211 -3.98 6.71 15.50
N SER A 212 -2.94 6.02 15.97
CA SER A 212 -3.09 4.79 16.77
C SER A 212 -3.87 5.05 18.05
N GLU A 213 -3.57 6.15 18.74
CA GLU A 213 -4.28 6.59 19.95
C GLU A 213 -5.75 6.93 19.65
N LYS A 214 -6.03 7.74 18.63
CA LYS A 214 -7.40 8.11 18.22
C LYS A 214 -8.25 6.91 17.81
N LEU A 215 -7.61 5.89 17.23
CA LEU A 215 -8.25 4.66 16.80
C LEU A 215 -8.33 3.60 17.91
N ASN A 216 -7.86 3.89 19.13
CA ASN A 216 -7.75 2.93 20.23
C ASN A 216 -7.05 1.62 19.79
N ILE A 217 -5.93 1.75 19.08
CA ILE A 217 -5.11 0.61 18.64
C ILE A 217 -4.04 0.36 19.70
N VAL A 218 -4.20 -0.72 20.46
CA VAL A 218 -3.28 -1.09 21.54
C VAL A 218 -2.19 -2.05 21.04
N HIS A 219 -2.55 -3.04 20.22
CA HIS A 219 -1.64 -4.08 19.76
C HIS A 219 -1.10 -3.77 18.36
N TYR A 220 -0.02 -2.98 18.30
CA TYR A 220 0.65 -2.68 17.04
C TYR A 220 2.16 -2.58 17.17
N THR A 221 2.85 -2.68 16.04
CA THR A 221 4.26 -2.32 15.91
C THR A 221 4.42 -1.23 14.86
N LEU A 222 5.31 -0.27 15.12
CA LEU A 222 5.63 0.81 14.19
C LEU A 222 7.14 0.90 13.99
N ARG A 223 7.61 0.44 12.84
CA ARG A 223 9.04 0.36 12.51
C ARG A 223 9.35 1.22 11.31
N TRP A 224 10.44 1.96 11.38
CA TRP A 224 10.98 2.59 10.18
C TRP A 224 11.69 1.53 9.33
N LYS A 225 11.55 1.64 8.02
CA LYS A 225 12.18 0.76 7.03
C LYS A 225 12.82 1.61 5.95
N TRP A 226 13.92 1.10 5.40
CA TRP A 226 14.46 1.63 4.17
C TRP A 226 13.47 1.40 3.02
N ALA A 227 13.29 2.32 2.06
CA ALA A 227 13.83 3.68 1.99
C ALA A 227 12.78 4.71 2.46
N PHE A 228 12.95 5.28 3.65
CA PHE A 228 12.06 6.31 4.20
C PHE A 228 10.58 5.90 4.21
N ARG A 229 10.27 4.78 4.84
CA ARG A 229 8.89 4.32 5.03
C ARG A 229 8.65 3.78 6.43
N TYR A 230 7.39 3.75 6.83
CA TYR A 230 6.94 3.16 8.08
C TYR A 230 6.16 1.89 7.77
N GLN A 231 6.61 0.79 8.38
CA GLN A 231 5.84 -0.43 8.51
C GLN A 231 5.03 -0.34 9.80
N TRP A 232 3.71 -0.28 9.66
CA TRP A 232 2.76 -0.26 10.76
C TRP A 232 1.93 -1.55 10.72
N ILE A 233 2.19 -2.46 11.66
CA ILE A 233 1.51 -3.76 11.75
C ILE A 233 0.56 -3.69 12.93
N ILE A 234 -0.72 -3.96 12.69
CA ILE A 234 -1.77 -4.00 13.71
C ILE A 234 -2.25 -5.46 13.82
N SER A 235 -2.23 -6.00 15.04
CA SER A 235 -2.74 -7.34 15.33
C SER A 235 -4.18 -7.25 15.84
N ASN A 236 -5.04 -8.12 15.32
CA ASN A 236 -6.39 -8.35 15.84
C ASN A 236 -6.51 -9.71 16.58
N LEU A 237 -5.41 -10.47 16.61
CA LEU A 237 -5.25 -11.68 17.43
C LEU A 237 -5.08 -11.34 18.92
#